data_AF-A0A353Y877-F1
#
_entry.id   AF-A0A353Y877-F1
#
_cell.length_a   1.000
_cell.length_b   1.000
_cell.length_c   1.000
_cell.angle_alpha   90.00
_cell.angle_beta   90.00
_cell.angle_gamma   90.00
#
_symmetry.space_group_name_H-M   'P 1'
#
loop_
_entity.id
_entity.type
_entity.pdbx_description
1 polymer ?
#
loop_
_entity_poly.entity_id
_entity_poly.type
_entity_poly.pdbx_seq_one_letter_code
_entity_poly.pdbx_strand_id
1 'polypeptide(L)'
;MSTRPLAFLLCSLLLSACGEAPEPVAEAPAPIMQGQQLRYPAGHPQLKLLTLASAEAARPLRIELPARLVWNEERTQRIYPSFAGRVTALRADVGQQVSAGSTLAVLASPEFGQAQSETARAETDERLAARNLQRQR
;
A
#
# COMPACT_ATOMS: atom_id res chain seq x y z
N MET A 1 -84.33 -46.11 28.88
CA MET A 1 -85.06 -45.18 28.01
C MET A 1 -84.35 -43.83 27.98
N SER A 2 -84.05 -43.35 26.78
CA SER A 2 -83.74 -41.96 26.40
C SER A 2 -82.36 -41.35 26.74
N THR A 3 -81.35 -41.77 25.99
CA THR A 3 -80.05 -41.10 25.75
C THR A 3 -80.21 -39.93 24.77
N ARG A 4 -80.77 -38.79 25.19
CA ARG A 4 -81.06 -37.65 24.29
C ARG A 4 -80.53 -36.25 24.67
N PRO A 5 -80.09 -35.92 25.91
CA PRO A 5 -79.64 -34.55 26.18
C PRO A 5 -78.12 -34.32 25.97
N LEU A 6 -77.29 -35.37 26.02
CA LEU A 6 -75.83 -35.23 25.92
C LEU A 6 -75.35 -34.92 24.48
N ALA A 7 -76.06 -35.43 23.47
CA ALA A 7 -75.74 -35.17 22.06
C ALA A 7 -75.99 -33.71 21.65
N PHE A 8 -76.96 -33.03 22.28
CA PHE A 8 -77.25 -31.63 22.00
C PHE A 8 -76.21 -30.68 22.60
N LEU A 9 -75.66 -31.00 23.79
CA LEU A 9 -74.63 -30.17 24.42
C LEU A 9 -73.30 -30.22 23.65
N LEU A 10 -72.93 -31.40 23.14
CA LEU A 10 -71.69 -31.57 22.36
C LEU A 10 -71.77 -30.86 20.99
N CYS A 11 -72.96 -30.83 20.37
CA CYS A 11 -73.17 -30.10 19.10
C CYS A 11 -73.07 -28.57 19.28
N SER A 12 -73.49 -28.04 20.43
CA SER A 12 -73.40 -26.60 20.70
C SER A 12 -71.97 -26.10 20.93
N LEU A 13 -71.07 -26.95 21.45
CA LEU A 13 -69.66 -26.60 21.60
C LEU A 13 -68.90 -26.58 20.25
N LEU A 14 -69.30 -27.41 19.29
CA LEU A 14 -68.65 -27.47 17.98
C LEU A 14 -68.99 -26.27 17.09
N LEU A 15 -70.15 -25.61 17.30
CA LEU A 15 -70.54 -24.43 16.51
C LEU A 15 -69.85 -23.13 16.95
N SER A 16 -69.29 -23.06 18.17
CA SER A 16 -68.59 -21.85 18.66
C SER A 16 -67.11 -21.78 18.26
N ALA A 17 -66.60 -22.81 17.57
CA ALA A 17 -65.24 -22.83 17.04
C ALA A 17 -65.12 -22.22 15.62
N CYS A 18 -66.24 -21.84 14.99
CA CYS A 18 -66.25 -21.04 13.76
C CYS A 18 -66.35 -19.55 14.11
N GLY A 19 -65.28 -19.01 14.71
CA GLY A 19 -65.02 -17.58 14.75
C GLY A 19 -64.10 -17.20 13.60
N GLU A 20 -64.52 -16.25 12.78
CA GLU A 20 -63.75 -15.65 11.68
C GLU A 20 -62.31 -15.34 12.13
N ALA A 21 -61.31 -15.76 11.35
CA ALA A 21 -59.93 -15.38 11.59
C ALA A 21 -59.82 -13.84 11.52
N PRO A 22 -59.10 -13.18 12.44
CA PRO A 22 -58.91 -11.74 12.39
C PRO A 22 -58.32 -11.37 11.04
N GLU A 23 -58.90 -10.35 10.39
CA GLU A 23 -58.47 -9.87 9.08
C GLU A 23 -56.94 -9.75 9.05
N PRO A 24 -56.26 -10.31 8.04
CA PRO A 24 -54.83 -10.15 7.91
C PRO A 24 -54.55 -8.65 7.88
N VAL A 25 -53.77 -8.17 8.86
CA VAL A 25 -53.30 -6.79 8.92
C VAL A 25 -52.77 -6.46 7.54
N ALA A 26 -53.45 -5.56 6.83
CA ALA A 26 -53.13 -5.20 5.46
C ALA A 26 -51.62 -4.97 5.37
N GLU A 27 -50.94 -5.86 4.64
CA GLU A 27 -49.49 -5.88 4.55
C GLU A 27 -49.06 -4.52 4.01
N ALA A 28 -48.27 -3.78 4.79
CA ALA A 28 -47.91 -2.42 4.42
C ALA A 28 -47.28 -2.45 3.01
N PRO A 29 -47.71 -1.58 2.09
CA PRO A 29 -47.32 -1.67 0.69
C PRO A 29 -45.79 -1.63 0.59
N ALA A 30 -45.21 -2.69 0.03
CA ALA A 30 -43.76 -2.85 -0.04
C ALA A 30 -43.11 -1.64 -0.72
N PRO A 31 -41.88 -1.26 -0.31
CA PRO A 31 -41.17 -0.17 -0.96
C PRO A 31 -40.92 -0.48 -2.43
N ILE A 32 -41.14 0.53 -3.28
CA ILE A 32 -41.08 0.37 -4.73
C ILE A 32 -39.74 0.92 -5.21
N MET A 33 -39.00 0.11 -5.95
CA MET A 33 -37.85 0.57 -6.74
C MET A 33 -38.37 1.25 -8.01
N GLN A 34 -38.26 2.58 -8.07
CA GLN A 34 -38.59 3.38 -9.25
C GLN A 34 -37.28 3.82 -9.91
N GLY A 35 -36.77 3.00 -10.85
CA GLY A 35 -35.45 3.20 -11.43
C GLY A 35 -34.34 3.05 -10.38
N GLN A 36 -33.56 4.12 -10.16
CA GLN A 36 -32.49 4.17 -9.13
C GLN A 36 -32.96 4.77 -7.79
N GLN A 37 -34.26 5.05 -7.63
CA GLN A 37 -34.80 5.61 -6.40
C GLN A 37 -35.64 4.57 -5.65
N LEU A 38 -35.32 4.39 -4.37
CA LEU A 38 -36.13 3.62 -3.44
C LEU A 38 -37.25 4.53 -2.91
N ARG A 39 -38.50 4.22 -3.25
CA ARG A 39 -39.67 5.01 -2.84
C ARG A 39 -40.50 4.26 -1.81
N TYR A 40 -40.74 4.92 -0.68
CA TYR A 40 -41.63 4.46 0.37
C TYR A 40 -43.01 5.12 0.23
N PRO A 41 -44.10 4.33 0.20
CA PRO A 41 -45.45 4.86 0.30
C PRO A 41 -45.68 5.60 1.64
N ALA A 42 -46.61 6.55 1.65
CA ALA A 42 -46.95 7.30 2.86
C ALA A 42 -47.40 6.35 3.98
N GLY A 43 -46.87 6.54 5.19
CA GLY A 43 -47.21 5.71 6.35
C GLY A 43 -46.48 4.36 6.44
N HIS A 44 -45.55 4.06 5.53
CA HIS A 44 -44.80 2.81 5.57
C HIS A 44 -44.01 2.66 6.90
N PRO A 45 -44.05 1.50 7.58
CA PRO A 45 -43.46 1.32 8.91
C PRO A 45 -41.95 1.59 8.95
N GLN A 46 -41.22 1.33 7.87
CA GLN A 46 -39.78 1.62 7.78
C GLN A 46 -39.47 3.12 7.75
N LEU A 47 -40.41 3.99 7.37
CA LEU A 47 -40.18 5.45 7.44
C LEU A 47 -39.94 5.92 8.88
N LYS A 48 -40.48 5.21 9.88
CA LYS A 48 -40.26 5.50 11.31
C LYS A 48 -38.82 5.17 11.76
N LEU A 49 -38.09 4.37 10.98
CA LEU A 49 -36.73 3.94 11.29
C LEU A 49 -35.66 4.79 10.59
N LEU A 50 -36.06 5.59 9.60
CA LEU A 50 -35.15 6.45 8.84
C LEU A 50 -35.01 7.80 9.53
N THR A 51 -33.78 8.22 9.76
CA THR A 51 -33.44 9.55 10.25
C THR A 51 -32.75 10.33 9.14
N LEU A 52 -33.12 11.61 9.02
CA LEU A 52 -32.54 12.52 8.04
C LEU A 52 -31.77 13.59 8.81
N ALA A 53 -30.60 13.93 8.28
CA ALA A 53 -29.83 15.09 8.70
C ALA A 53 -29.45 15.88 7.45
N SER A 54 -29.44 17.21 7.56
CA SER A 54 -28.95 18.07 6.48
C SER A 54 -27.46 17.83 6.27
N ALA A 55 -27.04 17.70 5.01
CA ALA A 55 -25.62 17.60 4.68
C ALA A 55 -24.90 18.90 5.06
N GLU A 56 -23.84 18.78 5.86
CA GLU A 56 -22.98 19.92 6.20
C GLU A 56 -21.84 20.08 5.19
N ALA A 57 -21.42 21.33 4.97
CA ALA A 57 -20.25 21.63 4.17
C ALA A 57 -18.97 21.09 4.84
N ALA A 58 -18.03 20.60 4.02
CA ALA A 58 -16.75 20.12 4.50
C ALA A 58 -15.99 21.24 5.22
N ARG A 59 -15.48 20.95 6.42
CA ARG A 59 -14.67 21.87 7.20
C ARG A 59 -13.18 21.55 7.01
N PRO A 60 -12.30 22.56 6.98
CA PRO A 60 -10.87 22.32 6.89
C PRO A 60 -10.39 21.55 8.12
N LEU A 61 -9.85 20.35 7.89
CA LEU A 61 -9.24 19.52 8.92
C LEU A 61 -7.75 19.84 8.99
N ARG A 62 -7.28 20.28 10.17
CA ARG A 62 -5.84 20.37 10.44
C ARG A 62 -5.34 19.00 10.88
N ILE A 63 -4.35 18.48 10.16
CA ILE A 63 -3.69 17.22 10.47
C ILE A 63 -2.21 17.54 10.72
N GLU A 64 -1.65 16.99 11.78
CA GLU A 64 -0.22 17.05 12.05
C GLU A 64 0.48 15.86 11.39
N LEU A 65 1.45 16.15 10.52
CA LEU A 65 2.24 15.14 9.85
C LEU A 65 3.68 15.23 10.35
N PRO A 66 4.19 14.22 11.08
CA PRO A 66 5.58 14.22 11.51
C PRO A 66 6.50 14.10 10.29
N ALA A 67 7.56 14.90 10.28
CA ALA A 67 8.57 14.90 9.23
C ALA A 67 9.97 14.93 9.84
N ARG A 68 10.96 14.52 9.06
CA ARG A 68 12.37 14.61 9.42
C ARG A 68 13.17 15.28 8.32
N LEU A 69 14.20 16.02 8.72
CA LEU A 69 15.21 16.52 7.79
C LEU A 69 16.07 15.35 7.33
N VAL A 70 16.23 15.22 6.03
CA VAL A 70 17.12 14.25 5.39
C VAL A 70 18.07 14.98 4.47
N TRP A 71 19.22 14.36 4.19
CA TRP A 71 20.14 14.88 3.19
C TRP A 71 19.45 14.98 1.84
N ASN A 72 19.73 16.07 1.11
CA ASN A 72 19.32 16.16 -0.28
C ASN A 72 20.21 15.20 -1.10
N GLU A 73 19.66 14.06 -1.49
CA GLU A 73 20.36 13.02 -2.25
C GLU A 73 20.76 13.49 -3.66
N GLU A 74 20.16 14.56 -4.22
CA GLU A 74 20.62 15.18 -5.48
C GLU A 74 21.93 15.95 -5.31
N ARG A 75 22.27 16.33 -4.07
CA ARG A 75 23.48 17.07 -3.71
C ARG A 75 24.42 16.28 -2.81
N THR A 76 24.17 14.98 -2.64
CA THR A 76 24.95 14.11 -1.77
C THR A 76 25.46 12.93 -2.58
N GLN A 77 26.78 12.83 -2.74
CA GLN A 77 27.40 11.70 -3.43
C GLN A 77 28.11 10.78 -2.43
N ARG A 78 27.77 9.49 -2.50
CA ARG A 78 28.55 8.44 -1.82
C ARG A 78 29.71 8.04 -2.73
N ILE A 79 30.93 8.21 -2.25
CA ILE A 79 32.15 7.95 -3.01
C ILE A 79 32.74 6.61 -2.58
N TYR A 80 33.08 5.78 -3.56
CA TYR A 80 33.71 4.47 -3.37
C TYR A 80 35.02 4.43 -4.15
N PRO A 81 36.07 3.75 -3.64
CA PRO A 81 37.31 3.59 -4.39
C PRO A 81 37.08 2.67 -5.60
N SER A 82 37.74 2.97 -6.73
CA SER A 82 37.65 2.16 -7.95
C SER A 82 38.37 0.82 -7.85
N PHE A 83 39.37 0.71 -6.96
CA PHE A 83 40.14 -0.51 -6.72
C PHE A 83 40.14 -0.85 -5.24
N ALA A 84 40.18 -2.14 -4.93
CA ALA A 84 40.41 -2.60 -3.58
C ALA A 84 41.82 -2.22 -3.12
N GLY A 85 41.98 -1.88 -1.85
CA GLY A 85 43.26 -1.47 -1.31
C GLY A 85 43.21 -1.12 0.17
N ARG A 86 44.39 -0.90 0.75
CA ARG A 86 44.54 -0.45 2.13
C ARG A 86 44.58 1.08 2.17
N VAL A 87 43.80 1.70 3.03
CA VAL A 87 43.86 3.15 3.28
C VAL A 87 45.20 3.48 3.95
N THR A 88 45.98 4.38 3.35
CA THR A 88 47.27 4.83 3.88
C THR A 88 47.18 6.20 4.55
N ALA A 89 46.25 7.05 4.11
CA ALA A 89 45.97 8.33 4.74
C ALA A 89 44.52 8.75 4.51
N LEU A 90 43.91 9.37 5.53
CA LEU A 90 42.69 10.16 5.39
C LEU A 90 43.08 11.64 5.35
N ARG A 91 42.51 12.38 4.42
CA ARG A 91 42.82 13.79 4.17
C ARG A 91 41.64 14.72 4.49
N ALA A 92 40.47 14.15 4.74
CA ALA A 92 39.29 14.87 5.18
C ALA A 92 38.58 14.09 6.31
N ASP A 93 38.21 14.80 7.37
CA ASP A 93 37.43 14.26 8.49
C ASP A 93 35.93 14.52 8.33
N VAL A 94 35.12 13.77 9.09
CA VAL A 94 33.66 13.93 9.08
C VAL A 94 33.28 15.33 9.57
N GLY A 95 32.44 16.01 8.81
CA GLY A 95 32.00 17.38 9.10
C GLY A 95 32.94 18.47 8.58
N GLN A 96 34.12 18.12 8.08
CA GLN A 96 35.00 19.05 7.40
C GLN A 96 34.39 19.49 6.06
N GLN A 97 34.50 20.78 5.74
CA GLN A 97 34.11 21.28 4.42
C GLN A 97 35.12 20.84 3.36
N VAL A 98 34.60 20.35 2.23
CA VAL A 98 35.39 19.91 1.08
C VAL A 98 34.82 20.51 -0.20
N SER A 99 35.67 20.68 -1.21
CA SER A 99 35.28 21.13 -2.55
C SER A 99 35.46 20.01 -3.58
N ALA A 100 34.82 20.15 -4.75
CA ALA A 100 35.02 19.21 -5.85
C ALA A 100 36.52 19.11 -6.22
N GLY A 101 37.02 17.88 -6.35
CA GLY A 101 38.43 17.61 -6.62
C GLY A 101 39.33 17.54 -5.38
N SER A 102 38.82 17.86 -4.18
CA SER A 102 39.58 17.67 -2.94
C SER A 102 39.91 16.19 -2.72
N THR A 103 41.15 15.89 -2.35
CA THR A 103 41.55 14.53 -1.97
C THR A 103 40.95 14.18 -0.61
N LEU A 104 40.16 13.11 -0.56
CA LEU A 104 39.52 12.64 0.68
C LEU A 104 40.34 11.56 1.40
N ALA A 105 40.93 10.64 0.63
CA ALA A 105 41.74 9.54 1.15
C ALA A 105 42.80 9.13 0.13
N VAL A 106 43.88 8.51 0.61
CA VAL A 106 44.91 7.86 -0.19
C VAL A 106 44.89 6.37 0.11
N LEU A 107 44.91 5.56 -0.94
CA LEU A 107 44.85 4.10 -0.85
C LEU A 107 46.05 3.49 -1.58
N ALA A 108 46.62 2.45 -0.99
CA ALA A 108 47.56 1.56 -1.65
C ALA A 108 46.80 0.33 -2.16
N SER A 109 46.71 0.17 -3.48
CA SER A 109 46.06 -0.98 -4.14
C SER A 109 47.11 -1.95 -4.69
N PRO A 110 47.21 -3.18 -4.14
CA PRO A 110 48.10 -4.21 -4.67
C PRO A 110 47.73 -4.64 -6.10
N GLU A 111 46.43 -4.77 -6.38
CA GLU A 111 45.89 -5.17 -7.69
C GLU A 111 46.29 -4.17 -8.77
N PHE A 112 46.13 -2.87 -8.51
CA PHE A 112 46.55 -1.82 -9.44
C PHE A 112 48.07 -1.83 -9.68
N GLY A 113 48.87 -2.16 -8.66
CA GLY A 113 50.33 -2.30 -8.81
C GLY A 113 50.74 -3.51 -9.66
N GLN A 114 50.02 -4.63 -9.55
CA GLN A 114 50.22 -5.80 -10.41
C GLN A 114 49.88 -5.48 -11.86
N ALA A 115 48.72 -4.87 -12.12
CA ALA A 115 48.29 -4.48 -13.46
C ALA A 115 49.29 -3.52 -14.15
N GLN A 116 49.83 -2.55 -13.42
CA GLN A 116 50.89 -1.67 -13.93
C GLN A 116 52.17 -2.44 -14.30
N SER A 117 52.57 -3.40 -13.46
CA SER A 117 53.76 -4.23 -13.72
C SER A 117 53.58 -5.12 -14.94
N GLU A 118 52.37 -5.67 -15.13
CA GLU A 118 52.02 -6.47 -16.31
C GLU A 118 52.03 -5.64 -17.59
N THR A 119 51.51 -4.41 -17.53
CA THR A 119 51.52 -3.48 -18.68
C THR A 119 52.96 -3.13 -19.07
N ALA A 120 53.83 -2.83 -18.11
CA ALA A 120 55.25 -2.54 -18.38
C ALA A 120 55.99 -3.74 -19.00
N ARG A 121 55.65 -4.98 -18.59
CA ARG A 121 56.17 -6.20 -19.22
C ARG A 121 55.68 -6.34 -20.65
N ALA A 122 54.37 -6.20 -20.87
CA ALA A 122 53.78 -6.31 -22.20
C ALA A 122 54.36 -5.30 -23.20
N GLU A 123 54.58 -4.04 -22.79
CA GLU A 123 55.25 -3.04 -23.62
C GLU A 123 56.70 -3.43 -23.97
N THR A 124 57.41 -4.04 -23.02
CA THR A 124 58.79 -4.48 -23.23
C THR A 124 58.84 -5.62 -24.23
N ASP A 125 57.93 -6.58 -24.10
CA ASP A 125 57.79 -7.73 -24.99
C ASP A 125 57.38 -7.30 -26.40
N GLU A 126 56.46 -6.34 -26.52
CA GLU A 126 56.04 -5.75 -27.80
C GLU A 126 57.22 -5.06 -28.50
N ARG A 127 58.00 -4.24 -27.79
CA ARG A 127 59.22 -3.61 -28.33
C ARG A 127 60.28 -4.64 -28.73
N LEU A 128 60.40 -5.74 -28.00
CA LEU A 128 61.33 -6.83 -28.35
C LEU A 128 60.86 -7.56 -29.62
N ALA A 129 59.58 -7.90 -29.70
CA ALA A 129 58.98 -8.55 -30.86
C ALA A 129 59.09 -7.68 -32.11
N ALA A 130 58.83 -6.38 -32.01
CA ALA A 130 59.00 -5.43 -33.12
C ALA A 130 60.43 -5.40 -33.64
N ARG A 131 61.42 -5.38 -32.74
CA ARG A 131 62.86 -5.44 -33.11
C ARG A 131 63.25 -6.79 -33.71
N ASN A 132 62.65 -7.89 -33.27
CA ASN A 132 62.88 -9.20 -33.87
C ASN A 132 62.31 -9.29 -35.28
N LEU A 133 61.09 -8.77 -35.50
CA LEU A 133 60.47 -8.69 -36.83
C LEU A 133 61.30 -7.84 -37.80
N GLN A 134 61.81 -6.69 -37.34
CA GLN A 134 62.66 -5.83 -38.17
C GLN A 134 63.97 -6.52 -38.56
N ARG A 135 64.51 -7.40 -37.71
CA ARG A 135 65.73 -8.17 -38.01
C ARG A 135 65.50 -9.33 -38.99
N GLN A 136 64.27 -9.83 -39.09
CA GLN A 136 63.91 -10.95 -39.97
C GLN A 136 63.49 -10.50 -41.38
N ARG A 137 63.25 -9.20 -41.56
CA ARG A 137 62.99 -8.57 -42.86
C ARG A 137 64.29 -8.08 -43.46
#